data_AF-A0A495W2J1-F1
#
_entry.id   AF-A0A495W2J1-F1
#
_cell.length_a   1.000
_cell.length_b   1.000
_cell.length_c   1.000
_cell.angle_alpha   90.00
_cell.angle_beta   90.00
_cell.angle_gamma   90.00
#
_symmetry.space_group_name_H-M   'P 1'
#
loop_
_entity.id
_entity.type
_entity.pdbx_description
1 polymer ?
#
loop_
_entity_poly.entity_id
_entity_poly.type
_entity_poly.pdbx_seq_one_letter_code
_entity_poly.pdbx_strand_id
1 'polypeptide(L)'
;MEDEVRRARDEVVNMIALRPEVASARRRSLPRGLLWRDLWSVPVSGALDVLTAAAVIGVGPDTWLTKAAGFALGINGANALVDGFHQAHQRARHVARLREHGPDPADTLAALRADKPRPRLVRVLRIAYELALFVLPATALFQSHPEGVPAWTVVVAALVGRLSAAALVDRYARRGQHWEQRFIRLEGIALPPLPDRWRVLVTR
;
A
#
# COMPACT_ATOMS: atom_id res chain seq x y z
N MET A 1 -17.43 -28.99 8.62
CA MET A 1 -16.29 -28.22 8.08
C MET A 1 -16.65 -26.77 7.69
N GLU A 2 -17.72 -26.49 6.92
CA GLU A 2 -18.09 -25.09 6.60
C GLU A 2 -18.56 -24.29 7.82
N ASP A 3 -19.39 -24.91 8.67
CA ASP A 3 -19.86 -24.27 9.92
C ASP A 3 -18.76 -24.00 10.94
N GLU A 4 -17.73 -24.85 10.97
CA GLU A 4 -16.57 -24.69 11.86
C GLU A 4 -15.69 -23.53 11.39
N VAL A 5 -15.48 -23.40 10.07
CA VAL A 5 -14.75 -22.27 9.50
C VAL A 5 -15.51 -20.97 9.69
N ARG A 6 -16.84 -20.98 9.55
CA ARG A 6 -17.67 -19.80 9.83
C ARG A 6 -17.56 -19.39 11.30
N ARG A 7 -17.74 -20.32 12.24
CA ARG A 7 -17.58 -20.05 13.68
C ARG A 7 -16.18 -19.54 14.04
N ALA A 8 -15.13 -20.18 13.53
CA ALA A 8 -13.76 -19.72 13.78
C ALA A 8 -13.51 -18.32 13.20
N ARG A 9 -14.11 -17.98 12.05
CA ARG A 9 -14.03 -16.63 11.46
C ARG A 9 -14.75 -15.59 12.32
N ASP A 10 -15.95 -15.91 12.80
CA ASP A 10 -16.75 -15.01 13.64
C ASP A 10 -16.04 -14.74 14.99
N GLU A 11 -15.42 -15.76 15.59
CA GLU A 11 -14.60 -15.60 16.80
C GLU A 11 -13.38 -14.69 16.56
N VAL A 12 -12.68 -14.85 15.44
CA VAL A 12 -11.54 -13.97 15.08
C VAL A 12 -12.02 -12.53 14.91
N VAL A 13 -13.14 -12.32 14.22
CA VAL A 13 -13.73 -10.98 14.03
C VAL A 13 -14.11 -10.37 15.38
N ASN A 14 -14.79 -11.12 16.24
CA ASN A 14 -15.17 -10.65 17.58
C ASN A 14 -13.95 -10.32 18.43
N MET A 15 -12.90 -11.16 18.40
CA MET A 15 -11.69 -10.87 19.15
C MET A 15 -10.98 -9.62 18.65
N ILE A 16 -10.90 -9.44 17.32
CA ILE A 16 -10.33 -8.22 16.72
C ILE A 16 -11.15 -6.99 17.11
N ALA A 17 -12.48 -7.08 17.10
CA ALA A 17 -13.38 -5.99 17.48
C ALA A 17 -13.27 -5.62 18.96
N LEU A 18 -12.96 -6.59 19.83
CA LEU A 18 -12.78 -6.40 21.26
C LEU A 18 -11.34 -5.98 21.65
N ARG A 19 -10.45 -5.80 20.68
CA ARG A 19 -9.06 -5.39 20.98
C ARG A 19 -9.05 -4.01 21.63
N PRO A 20 -8.23 -3.81 22.68
CA PRO A 20 -8.11 -2.51 23.32
C PRO A 20 -7.63 -1.46 22.33
N GLU A 21 -8.37 -0.35 22.25
CA GLU A 21 -7.99 0.80 21.43
C GLU A 21 -6.90 1.60 22.14
N VAL A 22 -5.80 1.89 21.44
CA VAL A 22 -4.76 2.78 21.95
C VAL A 22 -5.11 4.21 21.54
N ALA A 23 -5.55 5.02 22.52
CA ALA A 23 -6.00 6.40 22.33
C ALA A 23 -4.91 7.33 21.79
N SER A 24 -3.63 7.02 22.02
CA SER A 24 -2.51 7.85 21.54
C SER A 24 -1.37 7.00 20.97
N ALA A 25 -1.36 6.82 19.66
CA ALA A 25 -0.16 6.39 18.96
C ALA A 25 0.82 7.57 18.91
N ARG A 26 1.61 7.79 19.98
CA ARG A 26 2.72 8.76 19.89
C ARG A 26 3.59 8.36 18.71
N ARG A 27 3.88 9.28 17.78
CA ARG A 27 4.79 9.08 16.63
C ARG A 27 6.16 8.48 17.00
N ARG A 28 6.53 8.48 18.28
CA ARG A 28 7.72 7.82 18.84
C ARG A 28 7.59 6.29 18.96
N SER A 29 6.41 5.69 18.75
CA SER A 29 6.18 4.26 18.91
C SER A 29 6.75 3.42 17.76
N LEU A 30 6.73 3.94 16.53
CA LEU A 30 7.35 3.25 15.39
C LEU A 30 8.86 3.51 15.36
N PRO A 31 9.72 2.48 15.34
CA PRO A 31 11.14 2.69 15.16
C PRO A 31 11.36 3.42 13.83
N ARG A 32 12.04 4.57 13.89
CA ARG A 32 12.22 5.49 12.76
C ARG A 32 12.70 4.79 11.49
N GLY A 33 13.49 3.72 11.62
CA GLY A 33 13.97 2.91 10.51
C GLY A 33 12.89 2.12 9.77
N LEU A 34 11.82 1.67 10.42
CA LEU A 34 10.69 0.99 9.76
C LEU A 34 9.75 1.99 9.07
N LEU A 35 9.55 3.17 9.67
CA LEU A 35 8.82 4.27 9.05
C LEU A 35 9.49 4.75 7.76
N TRP A 36 10.78 5.10 7.84
CA TRP A 36 11.50 5.67 6.70
C TRP A 36 11.71 4.69 5.56
N ARG A 37 11.96 3.41 5.86
CA ARG A 37 12.36 2.46 4.83
C ARG A 37 11.19 1.92 4.00
N ASP A 38 10.03 1.76 4.62
CA ASP A 38 8.89 1.11 3.98
C ASP A 38 7.78 2.11 3.70
N LEU A 39 7.40 2.99 4.65
CA LEU A 39 6.26 3.88 4.45
C LEU A 39 6.56 5.10 3.59
N TRP A 40 7.81 5.56 3.49
CA TRP A 40 8.17 6.74 2.68
C TRP A 40 7.94 6.55 1.17
N SER A 41 7.96 5.29 0.70
CA SER A 41 7.75 4.98 -0.71
C SER A 41 6.36 5.38 -1.23
N VAL A 42 5.33 5.31 -0.37
CA VAL A 42 3.93 5.60 -0.72
C VAL A 42 3.65 7.10 -0.92
N PRO A 43 4.01 8.01 0.02
CA PRO A 43 3.82 9.44 -0.21
C PRO A 43 4.73 9.97 -1.32
N VAL A 44 5.93 9.41 -1.50
CA VAL A 44 6.79 9.80 -2.64
C VAL A 44 6.18 9.37 -3.96
N SER A 45 5.67 8.14 -4.08
CA SER A 45 4.99 7.71 -5.31
C SER A 45 3.75 8.57 -5.57
N GLY A 46 2.98 8.90 -4.52
CA GLY A 46 1.83 9.79 -4.64
C GLY A 46 2.20 11.19 -5.11
N ALA A 47 3.27 11.78 -4.56
CA ALA A 47 3.77 13.08 -5.01
C ALA A 47 4.23 13.05 -6.47
N LEU A 48 4.92 11.99 -6.90
CA LEU A 48 5.34 11.81 -8.30
C LEU A 48 4.14 11.70 -9.24
N ASP A 49 3.09 10.95 -8.86
CA ASP A 49 1.87 10.84 -9.67
C ASP A 49 1.14 12.20 -9.77
N VAL A 50 1.09 13.00 -8.70
CA VAL A 50 0.51 14.36 -8.72
C VAL A 50 1.31 15.31 -9.61
N LEU A 51 2.65 15.27 -9.53
CA LEU A 51 3.52 16.07 -10.41
C LEU A 51 3.38 15.65 -11.87
N THR A 52 3.26 14.34 -12.13
CA THR A 52 3.00 13.80 -13.47
C THR A 52 1.64 14.27 -13.98
N ALA A 53 0.60 14.26 -13.14
CA ALA A 53 -0.72 14.77 -13.49
C ALA A 53 -0.68 16.25 -13.89
N ALA A 54 0.02 17.07 -13.11
CA ALA A 54 0.21 18.49 -13.40
C ALA A 54 0.95 18.71 -14.74
N ALA A 55 1.98 17.91 -15.02
CA ALA A 55 2.71 17.97 -16.29
C ALA A 55 1.83 17.55 -17.48
N VAL A 56 1.03 16.49 -17.35
CA VAL A 56 0.09 16.04 -18.38
C VAL A 56 -0.94 17.12 -18.71
N ILE A 57 -1.52 17.75 -17.69
CA ILE A 57 -2.53 18.80 -17.89
C ILE A 57 -1.91 20.10 -18.42
N GLY A 58 -0.70 20.46 -17.95
CA GLY A 58 -0.05 21.71 -18.30
C GLY A 58 0.63 21.72 -19.68
N VAL A 59 1.08 20.57 -20.17
CA VAL A 59 1.83 20.43 -21.44
C VAL A 59 1.05 19.66 -22.52
N GLY A 60 0.07 18.84 -22.12
CA GLY A 60 -0.73 18.06 -23.05
C GLY A 60 -1.70 18.92 -23.86
N PRO A 61 -2.21 18.40 -24.99
CA PRO A 61 -3.17 19.13 -25.81
C PRO A 61 -4.50 19.26 -25.05
N ASP A 62 -5.27 20.33 -25.31
CA ASP A 62 -6.58 20.54 -24.67
C ASP A 62 -7.63 19.56 -25.23
N THR A 63 -7.55 18.32 -24.77
CA THR A 63 -8.43 17.22 -25.15
C THR A 63 -9.04 16.57 -23.92
N TRP A 64 -10.18 15.92 -24.11
CA TRP A 64 -10.83 15.16 -23.03
C TRP A 64 -9.92 14.04 -22.51
N LEU A 65 -9.09 13.45 -23.37
CA LEU A 65 -8.15 12.38 -23.01
C LEU A 65 -7.05 12.88 -22.07
N THR A 66 -6.44 14.03 -22.36
CA THR A 66 -5.42 14.66 -21.50
C THR A 66 -5.99 14.97 -20.12
N LYS A 67 -7.20 15.55 -20.07
CA LYS A 67 -7.89 15.85 -18.81
C LYS A 67 -8.20 14.57 -18.04
N ALA A 68 -8.74 13.55 -18.69
CA ALA A 68 -9.04 12.26 -18.05
C ALA A 68 -7.77 11.57 -17.50
N ALA A 69 -6.68 11.55 -18.26
CA ALA A 69 -5.40 10.99 -17.83
C ALA A 69 -4.81 11.77 -16.64
N GLY A 70 -4.84 13.10 -16.70
CA GLY A 70 -4.42 13.98 -15.61
C GLY A 70 -5.23 13.76 -14.34
N PHE A 71 -6.57 13.73 -14.43
CA PHE A 71 -7.43 13.46 -13.28
C PHE A 71 -7.22 12.06 -12.70
N ALA A 72 -7.08 11.02 -13.53
CA ALA A 72 -6.81 9.67 -13.07
C ALA A 72 -5.49 9.59 -12.28
N LEU A 73 -4.42 10.21 -12.78
CA LEU A 73 -3.15 10.31 -12.07
C LEU A 73 -3.26 11.13 -10.79
N GLY A 74 -3.96 12.27 -10.83
CA GLY A 74 -4.14 13.14 -9.67
C GLY A 74 -4.89 12.43 -8.53
N ILE A 75 -5.97 11.72 -8.87
CA ILE A 75 -6.74 10.90 -7.91
C ILE A 75 -5.89 9.75 -7.37
N ASN A 76 -5.15 9.05 -8.24
CA ASN A 76 -4.27 7.96 -7.80
C ASN A 76 -3.18 8.47 -6.85
N GLY A 77 -2.56 9.60 -7.18
CA GLY A 77 -1.54 10.24 -6.35
C GLY A 77 -2.06 10.75 -5.00
N ALA A 78 -3.24 11.39 -5.00
CA ALA A 78 -3.91 11.83 -3.78
C ALA A 78 -4.29 10.64 -2.87
N ASN A 79 -4.83 9.57 -3.44
CA ASN A 79 -5.15 8.34 -2.70
C ASN A 79 -3.88 7.72 -2.10
N ALA A 80 -2.79 7.65 -2.87
CA ALA A 80 -1.52 7.13 -2.37
C ALA A 80 -0.99 7.97 -1.19
N LEU A 81 -1.08 9.31 -1.24
CA LEU A 81 -0.70 10.17 -0.13
C LEU A 81 -1.53 9.86 1.12
N VAL A 82 -2.87 9.85 0.99
CA VAL A 82 -3.80 9.56 2.09
C VAL A 82 -3.55 8.17 2.67
N ASP A 83 -3.41 7.15 1.83
CA ASP A 83 -3.12 5.77 2.22
C ASP A 83 -1.79 5.66 2.95
N GLY A 84 -0.77 6.41 2.53
CA GLY A 84 0.52 6.46 3.20
C GLY A 84 0.38 6.96 4.65
N PHE A 85 -0.37 8.04 4.86
CA PHE A 85 -0.65 8.56 6.20
C PHE A 85 -1.52 7.61 7.03
N HIS A 86 -2.55 7.04 6.42
CA HIS A 86 -3.45 6.11 7.08
C HIS A 86 -2.71 4.85 7.53
N GLN A 87 -1.87 4.28 6.66
CA GLN A 87 -1.06 3.11 6.99
C GLN A 87 0.01 3.42 8.04
N ALA A 88 0.61 4.61 8.01
CA ALA A 88 1.52 5.04 9.07
C ALA A 88 0.82 5.10 10.44
N HIS A 89 -0.38 5.66 10.48
CA HIS A 89 -1.18 5.76 11.70
C HIS A 89 -1.65 4.40 12.22
N GLN A 90 -2.18 3.54 11.34
CA GLN A 90 -2.60 2.18 11.68
C GLN A 90 -1.43 1.35 12.23
N ARG A 91 -0.26 1.40 11.56
CA ARG A 91 0.94 0.68 12.04
C ARG A 91 1.43 1.22 13.38
N ALA A 92 1.34 2.53 13.61
CA ALA A 92 1.72 3.14 14.87
C ALA A 92 0.82 2.70 16.04
N ARG A 93 -0.49 2.63 15.79
CA ARG A 93 -1.47 2.10 16.75
C ARG A 93 -1.23 0.61 17.03
N HIS A 94 -1.00 -0.19 15.98
CA HIS A 94 -0.74 -1.61 16.12
C HIS A 94 0.52 -1.89 16.94
N VAL A 95 1.61 -1.16 16.67
CA VAL A 95 2.86 -1.26 17.44
C VAL A 95 2.66 -0.84 18.89
N ALA A 96 1.94 0.25 19.15
CA ALA A 96 1.64 0.68 20.51
C ALA A 96 0.82 -0.39 21.25
N ARG A 97 -0.21 -0.94 20.60
CA ARG A 97 -1.05 -2.02 21.14
C ARG A 97 -0.23 -3.26 21.48
N LEU A 98 0.67 -3.69 20.61
CA LEU A 98 1.56 -4.83 20.87
C LEU A 98 2.50 -4.59 22.06
N ARG A 99 2.94 -3.35 22.29
CA ARG A 99 3.81 -3.00 23.42
C ARG A 99 3.05 -2.86 24.74
N GLU A 100 1.84 -2.31 24.71
CA GLU A 100 1.03 -2.04 25.90
C GLU A 100 0.25 -3.27 26.37
N HIS A 101 -0.31 -4.05 25.43
CA HIS A 101 -1.21 -5.17 25.74
C HIS A 101 -0.66 -6.53 25.32
N GLY A 102 0.49 -6.55 24.64
CA GLY A 102 1.09 -7.78 24.13
C GLY A 102 0.42 -8.30 22.85
N PRO A 103 1.01 -9.36 22.27
CA PRO A 103 0.44 -10.06 21.12
C PRO A 103 -0.73 -10.96 21.53
N ASP A 104 -1.66 -11.17 20.60
CA ASP A 104 -2.79 -12.09 20.78
C ASP A 104 -2.80 -13.20 19.70
N PRO A 105 -3.66 -14.23 19.83
CA PRO A 105 -3.72 -15.33 18.86
C PRO A 105 -4.08 -14.92 17.43
N ALA A 106 -4.71 -13.76 17.21
CA ALA A 106 -5.04 -13.29 15.88
C ALA A 106 -3.82 -12.68 15.19
N ASP A 107 -2.85 -12.14 15.95
CA ASP A 107 -1.55 -11.75 15.39
C ASP A 107 -0.77 -13.00 14.92
N THR A 108 -0.85 -14.11 15.66
CA THR A 108 -0.32 -15.41 15.23
C THR A 108 -1.01 -15.90 13.95
N LEU A 109 -2.34 -15.82 13.89
CA LEU A 109 -3.11 -16.20 12.70
C LEU A 109 -2.74 -15.33 11.48
N ALA A 110 -2.58 -14.02 11.68
CA ALA A 110 -2.19 -13.08 10.63
C ALA A 110 -0.78 -13.40 10.10
N ALA A 111 0.17 -13.69 11.01
CA ALA A 111 1.52 -14.09 10.65
C ALA A 111 1.52 -15.37 9.79
N LEU A 112 0.73 -16.39 10.15
CA LEU A 112 0.62 -17.65 9.40
C LEU A 112 -0.07 -17.48 8.03
N ARG A 113 -0.99 -16.52 7.90
CA ARG A 113 -1.68 -16.25 6.64
C ARG A 113 -0.87 -15.39 5.67
N ALA A 114 0.04 -14.56 6.17
CA ALA A 114 0.89 -13.70 5.35
C ALA A 114 1.77 -14.52 4.37
N ASP A 115 2.09 -15.76 4.73
CA ASP A 115 2.91 -16.66 3.90
C ASP A 115 2.13 -17.31 2.74
N LYS A 116 0.81 -17.15 2.67
CA LYS A 116 0.01 -17.72 1.58
C LYS A 116 0.18 -16.91 0.29
N PRO A 117 0.49 -17.56 -0.85
CA PRO A 117 0.64 -16.87 -2.12
C PRO A 117 -0.69 -16.24 -2.53
N ARG A 118 -0.64 -14.97 -2.94
CA ARG A 118 -1.82 -14.28 -3.47
C ARG A 118 -2.29 -14.94 -4.78
N PRO A 119 -3.62 -14.94 -5.05
CA PRO A 119 -4.14 -15.44 -6.31
C PRO A 119 -3.52 -14.71 -7.50
N ARG A 120 -3.10 -15.47 -8.52
CA ARG A 120 -2.41 -14.95 -9.72
C ARG A 120 -3.22 -13.87 -10.43
N LEU A 121 -4.55 -13.97 -10.40
CA LEU A 121 -5.46 -12.98 -10.99
C LEU A 121 -5.26 -11.56 -10.43
N VAL A 122 -5.05 -11.42 -9.12
CA VAL A 122 -4.83 -10.11 -8.49
C VAL A 122 -3.54 -9.47 -9.00
N ARG A 123 -2.52 -10.28 -9.29
CA ARG A 123 -1.27 -9.79 -9.89
C ARG A 123 -1.50 -9.31 -11.32
N VAL A 124 -2.28 -10.05 -12.12
CA VAL A 124 -2.59 -9.67 -13.51
C VAL A 124 -3.37 -8.36 -13.55
N LEU A 125 -4.44 -8.23 -12.75
CA LEU A 125 -5.24 -7.01 -12.67
C LEU A 125 -4.40 -5.80 -12.25
N ARG A 126 -3.50 -5.99 -11.27
CA ARG A 126 -2.58 -4.93 -10.84
C ARG A 126 -1.64 -4.49 -11.95
N ILE A 127 -1.04 -5.44 -12.69
CA ILE A 127 -0.14 -5.12 -13.82
C ILE A 127 -0.90 -4.37 -14.91
N ALA A 128 -2.11 -4.84 -15.26
CA ALA A 128 -2.95 -4.18 -16.25
C ALA A 128 -3.31 -2.73 -15.85
N TYR A 129 -3.65 -2.51 -14.57
CA TYR A 129 -3.92 -1.17 -14.04
C TYR A 129 -2.69 -0.25 -14.11
N GLU A 130 -1.52 -0.73 -13.69
CA GLU A 130 -0.27 0.04 -13.75
C GLU A 130 0.12 0.41 -15.19
N LEU A 131 -0.07 -0.54 -16.13
CA LEU A 131 0.13 -0.31 -17.56
C LEU A 131 -0.83 0.74 -18.10
N ALA A 132 -2.12 0.67 -17.75
CA ALA A 132 -3.11 1.67 -18.17
C ALA A 132 -2.73 3.08 -17.68
N LEU A 133 -2.33 3.19 -16.42
CA LEU A 133 -1.85 4.44 -15.81
C LEU A 133 -0.51 4.94 -16.38
N PHE A 134 0.22 4.15 -17.16
CA PHE A 134 1.42 4.59 -17.88
C PHE A 134 1.11 4.95 -19.33
N VAL A 135 0.37 4.08 -20.02
CA VAL A 135 0.04 4.23 -21.45
C VAL A 135 -0.86 5.43 -21.69
N LEU A 136 -1.87 5.68 -20.85
CA LEU A 136 -2.79 6.80 -21.02
C LEU A 136 -2.06 8.16 -21.01
N PRO A 137 -1.26 8.50 -19.97
CA PRO A 137 -0.45 9.71 -19.97
C PRO A 137 0.55 9.79 -21.12
N ALA A 138 1.21 8.67 -21.46
CA ALA A 138 2.17 8.64 -22.56
C ALA A 138 1.49 9.00 -23.88
N THR A 139 0.37 8.36 -24.21
CA THR A 139 -0.38 8.65 -25.44
C THR A 139 -0.86 10.10 -25.51
N ALA A 140 -1.36 10.66 -24.40
CA ALA A 140 -1.77 12.06 -24.33
C ALA A 140 -0.59 13.04 -24.58
N LEU A 141 0.58 12.74 -24.00
CA LEU A 141 1.79 13.57 -24.14
C LEU A 141 2.48 13.43 -25.50
N PHE A 142 2.37 12.27 -26.16
CA PHE A 142 2.91 12.08 -27.52
C PHE A 142 2.03 12.77 -28.58
N GLN A 143 0.73 12.94 -28.31
CA GLN A 143 -0.20 13.64 -29.21
C GLN A 143 -0.03 15.16 -29.21
N SER A 144 0.59 15.78 -28.19
CA SER A 144 0.76 17.24 -28.15
C SER A 144 1.76 17.80 -29.16
N HIS A 145 2.53 16.97 -29.90
CA HIS A 145 3.65 17.42 -30.73
C HIS A 145 4.46 18.56 -30.07
N PRO A 146 5.04 18.33 -28.87
CA PRO A 146 5.66 19.40 -28.10
C PRO A 146 6.76 20.10 -28.92
N GLU A 147 6.57 21.39 -29.17
CA GLU A 147 7.55 22.24 -29.87
C GLU A 147 8.65 22.67 -28.88
N GLY A 148 9.89 22.26 -29.17
CA GLY A 148 11.07 22.67 -28.42
C GLY A 148 11.55 21.70 -27.34
N VAL A 149 12.87 21.73 -27.10
CA VAL A 149 13.60 20.95 -26.08
C VAL A 149 13.00 21.02 -24.65
N PRO A 150 12.54 22.18 -24.13
CA PRO A 150 12.00 22.24 -22.77
C PRO A 150 10.71 21.43 -22.60
N ALA A 151 9.84 21.39 -23.60
CA ALA A 151 8.59 20.62 -23.54
C ALA A 151 8.85 19.11 -23.56
N TRP A 152 9.78 18.64 -24.39
CA TRP A 152 10.23 17.25 -24.39
C TRP A 152 10.88 16.83 -23.07
N THR A 153 11.63 17.73 -22.44
CA THR A 153 12.25 17.47 -21.13
C THR A 153 11.19 17.22 -20.06
N VAL A 154 10.10 18.00 -20.07
CA VAL A 154 8.97 17.82 -19.14
C VAL A 154 8.24 16.49 -19.39
N VAL A 155 8.01 16.13 -20.66
CA VAL A 155 7.38 14.84 -21.02
C VAL A 155 8.22 13.65 -20.54
N VAL A 156 9.53 13.66 -20.82
CA VAL A 156 10.43 12.60 -20.37
C VAL A 156 10.49 12.53 -18.85
N ALA A 157 10.60 13.67 -18.16
CA ALA A 157 10.60 13.72 -16.70
C ALA A 157 9.31 13.18 -16.09
N ALA A 158 8.14 13.48 -16.69
CA ALA A 158 6.84 12.98 -16.26
C ALA A 158 6.76 11.44 -16.41
N LEU A 159 7.19 10.89 -17.55
CA LEU A 159 7.21 9.44 -17.77
C LEU A 159 8.17 8.71 -16.82
N VAL A 160 9.36 9.27 -16.60
CA VAL A 160 10.32 8.75 -15.62
C VAL A 160 9.77 8.82 -14.20
N GLY A 161 9.09 9.92 -13.84
CA GLY A 161 8.40 10.09 -12.57
C GLY A 161 7.34 9.02 -12.34
N ARG A 162 6.50 8.76 -13.33
CA ARG A 162 5.47 7.71 -13.29
C ARG A 162 6.06 6.30 -13.16
N LEU A 163 7.12 5.98 -13.91
CA LEU A 163 7.82 4.69 -13.78
C LEU A 163 8.44 4.54 -12.39
N SER A 164 9.02 5.60 -11.85
CA SER A 164 9.58 5.63 -10.50
C SER A 164 8.48 5.42 -9.45
N ALA A 165 7.31 6.05 -9.61
CA ALA A 165 6.15 5.85 -8.75
C ALA A 165 5.68 4.38 -8.77
N ALA A 166 5.52 3.77 -9.94
CA ALA A 166 5.13 2.36 -10.08
C ALA A 166 6.16 1.42 -9.41
N ALA A 167 7.45 1.68 -9.58
CA ALA A 167 8.51 0.90 -8.95
C ALA A 167 8.50 1.03 -7.42
N LEU A 168 8.22 2.23 -6.89
CA LEU A 168 8.08 2.47 -5.45
C LEU A 168 6.86 1.76 -4.87
N VAL A 169 5.70 1.82 -5.53
CA VAL A 169 4.48 1.10 -5.12
C VAL A 169 4.71 -0.40 -5.14
N ASP A 170 5.41 -0.93 -6.14
CA ASP A 170 5.72 -2.35 -6.20
C ASP A 170 6.67 -2.79 -5.08
N ARG A 171 7.74 -2.02 -4.86
CA ARG A 171 8.66 -2.24 -3.72
C ARG A 171 7.90 -2.17 -2.40
N TYR A 172 6.98 -1.23 -2.25
CA TYR A 172 6.11 -1.12 -1.10
C TYR A 172 5.24 -2.36 -0.92
N ALA A 173 4.56 -2.80 -1.98
CA ALA A 173 3.67 -3.95 -1.93
C ALA A 173 4.40 -5.24 -1.53
N ARG A 174 5.65 -5.44 -2.00
CA ARG A 174 6.47 -6.59 -1.61
C ARG A 174 6.91 -6.54 -0.14
N ARG A 175 7.32 -5.36 0.34
CA ARG A 175 7.86 -5.18 1.71
C ARG A 175 6.80 -5.02 2.77
N GLY A 176 5.77 -4.25 2.46
CA GLY A 176 4.63 -3.95 3.31
C GLY A 176 3.77 -5.17 3.63
N GLN A 177 3.94 -6.31 2.96
CA GLN A 177 3.28 -7.56 3.35
C GLN A 177 3.92 -8.22 4.58
N HIS A 178 5.21 -7.97 4.82
CA HIS A 178 5.98 -8.65 5.86
C HIS A 178 6.38 -7.71 7.01
N TRP A 179 5.85 -6.48 7.02
CA TRP A 179 6.24 -5.46 7.99
C TRP A 179 5.99 -5.91 9.43
N GLU A 180 4.85 -6.55 9.67
CA GLU A 180 4.41 -7.00 11.00
C GLU A 180 5.28 -8.14 11.50
N GLN A 181 5.44 -9.21 10.70
CA GLN A 181 6.36 -10.31 11.02
C GLN A 181 7.78 -9.81 11.27
N ARG A 182 8.25 -8.83 10.48
CA ARG A 182 9.56 -8.23 10.65
C ARG A 182 9.67 -7.45 11.95
N PHE A 183 8.64 -6.67 12.30
CA PHE A 183 8.60 -5.92 13.56
C PHE A 183 8.63 -6.88 14.76
N ILE A 184 7.77 -7.90 14.76
CA ILE A 184 7.71 -8.94 15.80
C ILE A 184 9.08 -9.62 15.97
N ARG A 185 9.73 -9.97 14.85
CA ARG A 185 11.06 -10.59 14.86
C ARG A 185 12.14 -9.65 15.40
N LEU A 186 12.14 -8.38 14.97
CA LEU A 186 13.15 -7.40 15.39
C LEU A 186 13.03 -7.02 16.87
N GLU A 187 11.82 -6.99 17.40
CA GLU A 187 11.55 -6.66 18.80
C GLU A 187 11.53 -7.91 19.71
N GLY A 188 11.75 -9.10 19.15
CA GLY A 188 11.76 -10.36 19.91
C GLY A 188 10.42 -10.72 20.56
N ILE A 189 9.30 -10.28 19.97
CA ILE A 189 7.97 -10.50 20.52
C ILE A 189 7.57 -11.97 20.33
N ALA A 190 7.37 -12.68 21.43
CA ALA A 190 6.91 -14.07 21.42
C ALA A 190 5.42 -14.13 21.10
N LEU A 191 5.05 -14.78 19.98
CA LEU A 191 3.66 -14.96 19.58
C LEU A 191 3.00 -16.08 20.40
N PRO A 192 1.76 -15.89 20.88
CA PRO A 192 1.03 -16.92 21.60
C PRO A 192 0.62 -18.07 20.67
N PRO A 193 0.40 -19.28 21.21
CA PRO A 193 -0.05 -20.42 20.42
C PRO A 193 -1.43 -20.16 19.81
N LEU A 194 -1.66 -20.70 18.62
CA LEU A 194 -2.94 -20.62 17.94
C LEU A 194 -3.95 -21.60 18.59
N PRO A 195 -5.16 -21.15 18.99
CA PRO A 195 -6.22 -22.03 19.46
C PRO A 195 -6.54 -23.13 18.46
N ASP A 196 -6.82 -24.34 18.94
CA ASP A 196 -7.05 -25.51 18.08
C ASP A 196 -8.20 -25.29 17.09
N ARG A 197 -9.27 -24.66 17.56
CA ARG A 197 -10.43 -24.24 16.75
C ARG A 197 -10.08 -23.31 15.58
N TRP A 198 -8.95 -22.60 15.63
CA TRP A 198 -8.52 -21.69 14.56
C TRP A 198 -7.54 -22.35 13.58
N ARG A 199 -7.03 -23.56 13.87
CA ARG A 199 -6.13 -24.27 12.96
C ARG A 199 -6.77 -24.53 11.59
N VAL A 200 -8.10 -24.72 11.55
CA VAL A 200 -8.90 -24.87 10.32
C VAL A 200 -8.80 -23.65 9.37
N LEU A 201 -8.43 -22.48 9.90
CA LEU A 201 -8.26 -21.25 9.14
C LEU A 201 -6.90 -21.13 8.44
N VAL A 202 -5.96 -22.00 8.80
CA VAL A 202 -4.59 -22.05 8.26
C VAL A 202 -4.42 -23.24 7.32
N THR A 203 -5.05 -24.38 7.61
CA THR A 203 -4.91 -25.63 6.85
C THR A 203 -5.67 -25.67 5.51
N ARG A 204 -6.48 -24.65 5.20
CA ARG A 204 -7.16 -24.50 3.91
C ARG A 204 -6.35 -23.72 2.87
#